data_AF-A0A0W0SMF2-F1
#
_entry.id   AF-A0A0W0SMF2-F1
#
_cell.length_a   1.000
_cell.length_b   1.000
_cell.length_c   1.000
_cell.angle_alpha   90.00
_cell.angle_beta   90.00
_cell.angle_gamma   90.00
#
_symmetry.space_group_name_H-M   'P 1'
#
loop_
_entity.id
_entity.type
_entity.pdbx_description
1 polymer ?
#
loop_
_entity_poly.entity_id
_entity_poly.type
_entity_poly.pdbx_seq_one_letter_code
_entity_poly.pdbx_strand_id
1 'polypeptide(L)'
;MPKARLPYHFAKIFTDEIWRFYIDYYRQSTKEGTQKGSLLFDVEEPGYMAAMMKAHQLMNETLSEKLTPNLILRLYKAALEGVSKTNLTDFDRFDRFRSDSVSGFWLKMNTSDENEGNVSNEGLREFLEEMIANNNENKFEIWDDSNKDILEKALLSYKESANKQQGLEDALSFLEDKIKNRKCKFVSPNMTHQTIEKKINQYIHQYESKLKKLSDNEEKLEVIIELIQKIERLHPFIDGNCRTLVMLVLNRELIRNGFMPTMQWNPNRFDFFSREQLRTEIINGWEYSKKYQSEIANLNSYKVLYEYVDKLYQLSDKSLFHKQETATKARNLDKLLGELKTKSPKEGSDFIQENWTKFKSSRGVITRIFRLETTTEGLLKNLMNDVQEVPVTKPSIGLHLQ
;
A
#
# COMPACT_ATOMS: atom_id res chain seq x y z
N MET A 1 1.85 17.35 23.29
CA MET A 1 2.65 16.63 22.28
C MET A 1 2.57 15.15 22.61
N PRO A 2 2.04 14.27 21.74
CA PRO A 2 2.12 12.85 21.99
C PRO A 2 3.61 12.45 21.94
N LYS A 3 4.07 11.76 22.98
CA LYS A 3 5.43 11.21 23.03
C LYS A 3 5.59 10.25 21.85
N ALA A 4 6.48 10.58 20.91
CA ALA A 4 6.89 9.74 19.80
C ALA A 4 7.68 8.51 20.29
N ARG A 5 7.03 7.63 21.06
CA ARG A 5 7.68 6.45 21.65
C ARG A 5 6.92 5.13 21.51
N LEU A 6 5.82 5.05 20.75
CA LEU A 6 5.06 3.79 20.66
C LEU A 6 4.39 3.35 19.34
N PRO A 7 4.66 3.92 18.14
CA PRO A 7 4.22 3.27 16.90
C PRO A 7 5.42 2.75 16.07
N TYR A 8 6.33 1.98 16.67
CA TYR A 8 7.51 1.41 15.96
C TYR A 8 7.45 -0.10 15.73
N HIS A 9 6.34 -0.76 16.05
CA HIS A 9 6.15 -2.18 15.70
C HIS A 9 5.76 -2.38 14.23
N PHE A 10 5.11 -1.40 13.60
CA PHE A 10 4.62 -1.52 12.22
C PHE A 10 5.59 -1.00 11.16
N ALA A 11 6.58 -0.19 11.54
CA ALA A 11 7.70 0.20 10.67
C ALA A 11 8.75 -0.94 10.50
N LYS A 12 8.54 -2.09 11.15
CA LYS A 12 9.28 -3.35 10.90
C LYS A 12 8.57 -4.23 9.87
N ILE A 13 7.93 -3.64 8.86
CA ILE A 13 7.65 -4.41 7.65
C ILE A 13 9.01 -4.83 7.10
N PHE A 14 9.22 -6.14 6.93
CA PHE A 14 10.48 -6.67 6.45
C PHE A 14 10.83 -6.00 5.11
N THR A 15 12.09 -5.59 4.98
CA THR A 15 12.61 -4.86 3.81
C THR A 15 12.31 -5.55 2.49
N ASP A 16 12.10 -6.87 2.50
CA ASP A 16 11.88 -7.68 1.31
C ASP A 16 10.42 -7.65 0.83
N GLU A 17 9.47 -7.17 1.65
CA GLU A 17 8.02 -7.24 1.39
C GLU A 17 7.34 -5.86 1.47
N ILE A 18 8.11 -4.82 1.75
CA ILE A 18 7.65 -3.43 1.78
C ILE A 18 7.05 -2.95 0.46
N TRP A 19 7.46 -3.56 -0.66
CA TRP A 19 6.94 -3.28 -2.00
C TRP A 19 5.42 -3.47 -2.11
N ARG A 20 4.82 -4.32 -1.27
CA ARG A 20 3.37 -4.58 -1.27
C ARG A 20 2.52 -3.38 -0.87
N PHE A 21 3.09 -2.39 -0.19
CA PHE A 21 2.41 -1.13 0.10
C PHE A 21 2.38 -0.17 -1.10
N TYR A 22 3.13 -0.50 -2.15
CA TYR A 22 3.36 0.33 -3.33
C TYR A 22 2.90 -0.34 -4.62
N ILE A 23 2.21 -1.47 -4.50
CA ILE A 23 1.60 -2.20 -5.59
C ILE A 23 0.17 -2.54 -5.19
N ASP A 24 -0.79 -2.21 -6.05
CA ASP A 24 -2.21 -2.53 -5.87
C ASP A 24 -2.37 -4.00 -5.46
N TYR A 25 -3.05 -4.25 -4.35
CA TYR A 25 -3.10 -5.59 -3.77
C TYR A 25 -3.73 -6.62 -4.72
N TYR A 26 -4.72 -6.23 -5.53
CA TYR A 26 -5.31 -7.12 -6.55
C TYR A 26 -4.31 -7.54 -7.63
N ARG A 27 -3.24 -6.76 -7.85
CA ARG A 27 -2.19 -7.06 -8.84
C ARG A 27 -1.07 -7.93 -8.27
N GLN A 28 -1.02 -8.15 -6.95
CA GLN A 28 0.03 -8.92 -6.28
C GLN A 28 -0.10 -10.43 -6.47
N SER A 29 -1.26 -10.93 -6.92
CA SER A 29 -1.51 -12.35 -7.19
C SER A 29 -2.00 -12.56 -8.62
N THR A 30 -1.80 -13.75 -9.18
CA THR A 30 -2.47 -14.16 -10.43
C THR A 30 -3.92 -14.60 -10.13
N LYS A 31 -4.74 -14.79 -11.17
CA LYS A 31 -6.12 -15.30 -11.03
C LYS A 31 -6.14 -16.72 -10.42
N GLU A 32 -5.06 -17.46 -10.64
CA GLU A 32 -4.79 -18.79 -10.09
C GLU A 32 -4.20 -18.73 -8.67
N GLY A 33 -4.06 -17.54 -8.08
CA GLY A 33 -3.59 -17.33 -6.71
C GLY A 33 -2.06 -17.33 -6.53
N THR A 34 -1.28 -17.35 -7.62
CA THR A 34 0.19 -17.33 -7.52
C THR A 34 0.68 -15.93 -7.16
N GLN A 35 1.46 -15.79 -6.09
CA GLN A 35 2.06 -14.52 -5.70
C GLN A 35 3.06 -14.05 -6.77
N LYS A 36 2.98 -12.77 -7.14
CA LYS A 36 3.94 -12.12 -8.02
C LYS A 36 5.05 -11.49 -7.18
N GLY A 37 6.25 -11.42 -7.75
CA GLY A 37 7.39 -10.75 -7.10
C GLY A 37 7.34 -9.22 -7.26
N SER A 38 8.14 -8.52 -6.45
CA SER A 38 8.31 -7.07 -6.47
C SER A 38 8.70 -6.49 -7.83
N LEU A 39 9.42 -7.27 -8.64
CA LEU A 39 9.93 -6.84 -9.95
C LEU A 39 8.87 -6.77 -11.05
N LEU A 40 7.63 -7.21 -10.81
CA LEU A 40 6.59 -7.19 -11.84
C LEU A 40 6.39 -5.78 -12.42
N PHE A 41 6.35 -4.76 -11.57
CA PHE A 41 6.14 -3.39 -11.99
C PHE A 41 7.41 -2.75 -12.55
N ASP A 42 8.60 -3.17 -12.12
CA ASP A 42 9.85 -2.70 -12.71
C ASP A 42 10.03 -3.17 -14.17
N VAL A 43 9.38 -4.26 -14.57
CA VAL A 43 9.35 -4.66 -15.99
C VAL A 43 8.52 -3.67 -16.82
N GLU A 44 7.38 -3.24 -16.29
CA GLU A 44 6.50 -2.28 -16.97
C GLU A 44 7.07 -0.86 -16.90
N GLU A 45 7.62 -0.46 -15.74
CA GLU A 45 8.18 0.86 -15.46
C GLU A 45 9.55 0.74 -14.76
N PRO A 46 10.63 0.50 -15.51
CA PRO A 46 11.96 0.36 -14.93
C PRO A 46 12.35 1.53 -14.02
N GLY A 47 12.76 1.20 -12.80
CA GLY A 47 13.13 2.15 -11.75
C GLY A 47 12.03 2.40 -10.71
N TYR A 48 10.81 1.91 -10.93
CA TYR A 48 9.66 2.14 -10.07
C TYR A 48 9.91 1.72 -8.61
N MET A 49 10.32 0.48 -8.35
CA MET A 49 10.56 0.01 -6.98
C MET A 49 11.70 0.76 -6.32
N ALA A 50 12.79 1.03 -7.05
CA ALA A 50 13.92 1.78 -6.49
C ALA A 50 13.49 3.19 -6.04
N ALA A 51 12.67 3.88 -6.84
CA ALA A 51 12.13 5.19 -6.50
C ALA A 51 11.14 5.10 -5.32
N MET A 52 10.23 4.13 -5.31
CA MET A 52 9.30 3.94 -4.18
C MET A 52 10.03 3.60 -2.86
N MET A 53 11.13 2.85 -2.91
CA MET A 53 11.96 2.58 -1.72
C MET A 53 12.65 3.85 -1.20
N LYS A 54 13.18 4.68 -2.09
CA LYS A 54 13.74 5.99 -1.74
C LYS A 54 12.66 6.88 -1.10
N ALA A 55 11.47 6.90 -1.66
CA ALA A 55 10.34 7.67 -1.13
C ALA A 55 9.85 7.13 0.23
N HIS A 56 9.83 5.81 0.42
CA HIS A 56 9.52 5.17 1.71
C HIS A 56 10.53 5.58 2.79
N GLN A 57 11.82 5.60 2.48
CA GLN A 57 12.85 6.05 3.42
C GLN A 57 12.60 7.50 3.84
N LEU A 58 12.38 8.40 2.87
CA LEU A 58 12.07 9.80 3.14
C LEU A 58 10.78 9.96 3.96
N MET A 59 9.76 9.16 3.67
CA MET A 59 8.51 9.11 4.43
C MET A 59 8.79 8.81 5.91
N ASN A 60 9.61 7.79 6.19
CA ASN A 60 9.98 7.39 7.55
C ASN A 60 10.81 8.46 8.28
N GLU A 61 11.80 9.05 7.59
CA GLU A 61 12.65 10.11 8.14
C GLU A 61 11.84 11.35 8.55
N THR A 62 10.73 11.60 7.85
CA THR A 62 9.91 12.79 8.06
C THR A 62 8.69 12.56 8.93
N LEU A 63 8.43 11.37 9.51
CA LEU A 63 7.21 11.07 10.30
C LEU A 63 6.93 12.06 11.45
N SER A 64 7.98 12.64 12.03
CA SER A 64 7.86 13.62 13.12
C SER A 64 7.51 15.04 12.64
N GLU A 65 7.66 15.31 11.34
CA GLU A 65 7.38 16.61 10.74
C GLU A 65 5.88 16.78 10.47
N LYS A 66 5.40 18.03 10.40
CA LYS A 66 4.07 18.30 9.87
C LYS A 66 4.06 18.11 8.36
N LEU A 67 2.92 17.67 7.81
CA LEU A 67 2.74 17.67 6.37
C LEU A 67 2.77 19.11 5.85
N THR A 68 3.44 19.32 4.71
CA THR A 68 3.52 20.61 4.03
C THR A 68 3.49 20.37 2.51
N PRO A 69 3.11 21.36 1.68
CA PRO A 69 3.20 21.23 0.23
C PRO A 69 4.61 20.84 -0.25
N ASN A 70 5.65 21.43 0.35
CA ASN A 70 7.04 21.11 0.05
C ASN A 70 7.41 19.65 0.40
N LEU A 71 6.87 19.10 1.50
CA LEU A 71 7.09 17.69 1.82
C LEU A 71 6.41 16.76 0.80
N ILE A 72 5.21 17.11 0.33
CA ILE A 72 4.54 16.37 -0.74
C ILE A 72 5.39 16.40 -2.02
N LEU A 73 5.97 17.56 -2.38
CA LEU A 73 6.89 17.68 -3.52
C LEU A 73 8.16 16.83 -3.37
N ARG A 74 8.75 16.79 -2.17
CA ARG A 74 9.91 15.95 -1.88
C ARG A 74 9.58 14.45 -2.01
N LEU A 75 8.42 14.02 -1.52
CA LEU A 75 7.95 12.64 -1.65
C LEU A 75 7.65 12.30 -3.12
N TYR A 76 6.99 13.20 -3.84
CA TYR A 76 6.74 13.09 -5.28
C TYR A 76 8.03 12.90 -6.07
N LYS A 77 9.01 13.78 -5.84
CA LYS A 77 10.34 13.67 -6.45
C LYS A 77 10.97 12.32 -6.16
N ALA A 78 10.99 11.90 -4.90
CA ALA A 78 11.59 10.63 -4.52
C ALA A 78 10.90 9.44 -5.18
N ALA A 79 9.58 9.49 -5.38
CA ALA A 79 8.77 8.41 -5.94
C ALA A 79 8.90 8.26 -7.47
N LEU A 80 9.33 9.31 -8.19
CA LEU A 80 9.40 9.28 -9.66
C LEU A 80 10.80 9.52 -10.23
N GLU A 81 11.74 10.07 -9.46
CA GLU A 81 13.11 10.32 -9.94
C GLU A 81 13.81 9.01 -10.29
N GLY A 82 14.15 8.84 -11.58
CA GLY A 82 14.79 7.63 -12.11
C GLY A 82 13.83 6.58 -12.67
N VAL A 83 12.52 6.86 -12.72
CA VAL A 83 11.53 5.98 -13.36
C VAL A 83 11.43 6.29 -14.85
N SER A 84 11.63 5.26 -15.69
CA SER A 84 11.81 5.43 -17.15
C SER A 84 10.51 5.64 -17.94
N LYS A 85 9.36 5.16 -17.46
CA LYS A 85 8.06 5.31 -18.14
C LYS A 85 7.12 6.13 -17.29
N THR A 86 7.29 7.43 -17.35
CA THR A 86 6.35 8.40 -16.77
C THR A 86 5.78 9.26 -17.89
N ASN A 87 4.63 9.89 -17.65
CA ASN A 87 4.08 10.90 -18.56
C ASN A 87 4.79 12.25 -18.43
N LEU A 88 5.96 12.29 -17.76
CA LEU A 88 6.73 13.49 -17.54
C LEU A 88 7.64 13.78 -18.74
N THR A 89 7.65 15.04 -19.13
CA THR A 89 8.61 15.65 -20.04
C THR A 89 9.78 16.24 -19.24
N ASP A 90 10.89 16.60 -19.90
CA ASP A 90 12.00 17.32 -19.25
C ASP A 90 11.58 18.65 -18.58
N PHE A 91 10.42 19.20 -18.99
CA PHE A 91 9.82 20.41 -18.42
C PHE A 91 8.97 20.18 -17.17
N ASP A 92 8.61 18.93 -16.89
CA ASP A 92 7.86 18.52 -15.70
C ASP A 92 8.82 18.40 -14.53
N ARG A 93 9.12 19.57 -13.95
CA ARG A 93 10.08 19.67 -12.85
C ARG A 93 9.49 19.12 -11.56
N PHE A 94 10.24 18.27 -10.88
CA PHE A 94 9.94 17.73 -9.55
C PHE A 94 9.94 18.77 -8.40
N ASP A 95 10.14 20.05 -8.70
CA ASP A 95 10.26 21.14 -7.72
C ASP A 95 8.96 21.95 -7.54
N ARG A 96 7.90 21.62 -8.29
CA ARG A 96 6.62 22.33 -8.25
C ARG A 96 5.44 21.43 -8.61
N PHE A 97 4.24 21.90 -8.28
CA PHE A 97 3.00 21.34 -8.80
C PHE A 97 2.82 21.69 -10.28
N ARG A 98 1.88 21.02 -10.96
CA ARG A 98 1.52 21.34 -12.35
C ARG A 98 1.05 22.79 -12.47
N SER A 99 1.21 23.41 -13.64
CA SER A 99 0.80 24.80 -13.88
C SER A 99 0.15 24.92 -15.24
N ASP A 100 -1.12 25.34 -15.26
CA ASP A 100 -1.88 25.64 -16.48
C ASP A 100 -2.00 24.45 -17.45
N SER A 101 -1.74 23.26 -16.93
CA SER A 101 -1.77 21.98 -17.61
C SER A 101 -2.90 21.15 -17.05
N VAL A 102 -3.71 20.60 -17.94
CA VAL A 102 -4.82 19.72 -17.60
C VAL A 102 -4.32 18.27 -17.64
N SER A 103 -4.50 17.54 -16.54
CA SER A 103 -4.33 16.09 -16.46
C SER A 103 -5.67 15.44 -16.12
N GLY A 104 -5.79 14.14 -16.27
CA GLY A 104 -7.03 13.43 -16.00
C GLY A 104 -6.88 11.93 -16.11
N PHE A 105 -7.87 11.22 -15.61
CA PHE A 105 -7.91 9.76 -15.59
C PHE A 105 -9.29 9.25 -15.95
N TRP A 106 -9.34 8.04 -16.50
CA TRP A 106 -10.60 7.42 -16.90
C TRP A 106 -11.40 6.98 -15.69
N LEU A 107 -12.71 7.17 -15.77
CA LEU A 107 -13.69 6.75 -14.79
C LEU A 107 -14.32 5.43 -15.23
N LYS A 108 -14.48 4.53 -14.25
CA LYS A 108 -15.13 3.24 -14.43
C LYS A 108 -15.97 2.95 -13.18
N MET A 109 -17.27 2.73 -13.39
CA MET A 109 -18.16 2.31 -12.32
C MET A 109 -17.69 0.98 -11.73
N ASN A 110 -17.64 0.91 -10.40
CA ASN A 110 -17.36 -0.31 -9.66
C ASN A 110 -18.64 -1.13 -9.57
N THR A 111 -18.83 -2.03 -10.53
CA THR A 111 -19.96 -2.96 -10.56
C THR A 111 -19.61 -4.26 -9.82
N SER A 112 -20.62 -5.06 -9.49
CA SER A 112 -20.45 -6.37 -8.85
C SER A 112 -19.52 -7.32 -9.62
N ASP A 113 -19.44 -7.14 -10.94
CA ASP A 113 -18.81 -8.10 -11.86
C ASP A 113 -17.33 -7.78 -12.06
N GLU A 114 -16.93 -6.53 -11.85
CA GLU A 114 -15.58 -6.02 -12.08
C GLU A 114 -15.20 -5.11 -10.91
N ASN A 115 -14.81 -5.72 -9.77
CA ASN A 115 -14.36 -5.05 -8.54
C ASN A 115 -13.00 -4.32 -8.68
N GLU A 116 -12.78 -3.70 -9.84
CA GLU A 116 -11.60 -2.94 -10.24
C GLU A 116 -11.99 -1.49 -10.63
N GLY A 117 -13.27 -1.12 -10.56
CA GLY A 117 -13.72 0.24 -10.81
C GLY A 117 -13.23 1.24 -9.75
N ASN A 118 -13.13 2.50 -10.16
CA ASN A 118 -12.70 3.62 -9.32
C ASN A 118 -13.83 4.56 -8.90
N VAL A 119 -15.07 4.32 -9.36
CA VAL A 119 -16.25 5.12 -9.00
C VAL A 119 -17.28 4.23 -8.32
N SER A 120 -17.77 4.61 -7.13
CA SER A 120 -18.95 4.01 -6.51
C SER A 120 -20.14 4.97 -6.59
N ASN A 121 -21.35 4.46 -6.46
CA ASN A 121 -22.56 5.29 -6.45
C ASN A 121 -22.54 6.25 -5.24
N GLU A 122 -22.16 5.75 -4.06
CA GLU A 122 -22.09 6.54 -2.83
C GLU A 122 -20.99 7.61 -2.91
N GLY A 123 -19.84 7.28 -3.49
CA GLY A 123 -18.74 8.24 -3.64
C GLY A 123 -19.02 9.28 -4.72
N LEU A 124 -19.70 8.90 -5.80
CA LEU A 124 -20.18 9.85 -6.80
C LEU A 124 -21.24 10.80 -6.22
N ARG A 125 -22.15 10.28 -5.37
CA ARG A 125 -23.09 11.09 -4.59
C ARG A 125 -22.37 12.09 -3.71
N GLU A 126 -21.44 11.61 -2.87
CA GLU A 126 -20.69 12.46 -1.96
C GLU A 126 -19.91 13.56 -2.71
N PHE A 127 -19.29 13.21 -3.84
CA PHE A 127 -18.63 14.19 -4.70
C PHE A 127 -19.61 15.24 -5.25
N LEU A 128 -20.75 14.82 -5.79
CA LEU A 128 -21.73 15.76 -6.37
C LEU A 128 -22.34 16.68 -5.30
N GLU A 129 -22.66 16.16 -4.12
CA GLU A 129 -23.13 16.95 -2.99
C GLU A 129 -22.09 17.99 -2.56
N GLU A 130 -20.80 17.63 -2.53
CA GLU A 130 -19.71 18.57 -2.28
C GLU A 130 -19.67 19.68 -3.35
N MET A 131 -19.79 19.31 -4.63
CA MET A 131 -19.80 20.26 -5.75
C MET A 131 -20.98 21.22 -5.70
N ILE A 132 -22.15 20.72 -5.31
CA ILE A 132 -23.34 21.55 -5.12
C ILE A 132 -23.12 22.51 -3.95
N ALA A 133 -22.66 22.01 -2.81
CA ALA A 133 -22.49 22.78 -1.58
C ALA A 133 -21.45 23.90 -1.73
N ASN A 134 -20.37 23.67 -2.48
CA ASN A 134 -19.31 24.65 -2.70
C ASN A 134 -19.41 25.37 -4.06
N ASN A 135 -20.49 25.13 -4.82
CA ASN A 135 -20.69 25.65 -6.18
C ASN A 135 -19.51 25.35 -7.13
N ASN A 136 -18.96 24.15 -7.04
CA ASN A 136 -17.80 23.65 -7.76
C ASN A 136 -16.64 24.66 -7.75
N GLU A 137 -16.23 25.12 -6.57
CA GLU A 137 -15.22 26.19 -6.41
C GLU A 137 -13.89 25.89 -7.11
N ASN A 138 -13.56 24.61 -7.25
CA ASN A 138 -12.35 24.15 -7.90
C ASN A 138 -12.48 24.05 -9.42
N LYS A 139 -13.70 24.11 -9.98
CA LYS A 139 -13.97 23.89 -11.40
C LYS A 139 -13.49 22.53 -11.86
N PHE A 140 -13.88 21.49 -11.12
CA PHE A 140 -13.70 20.12 -11.60
C PHE A 140 -14.61 19.88 -12.80
N GLU A 141 -14.16 19.02 -13.70
CA GLU A 141 -14.88 18.67 -14.92
C GLU A 141 -14.86 17.14 -15.11
N ILE A 142 -15.92 16.60 -15.71
CA ILE A 142 -15.96 15.20 -16.14
C ILE A 142 -16.26 15.22 -17.64
N TRP A 143 -15.31 14.80 -18.47
CA TRP A 143 -15.48 14.82 -19.92
C TRP A 143 -15.94 13.46 -20.43
N ASP A 144 -16.93 13.46 -21.31
CA ASP A 144 -17.25 12.27 -22.11
C ASP A 144 -16.26 12.09 -23.29
N ASP A 145 -16.46 11.03 -24.06
CA ASP A 145 -15.73 10.70 -25.28
C ASP A 145 -15.74 11.82 -26.35
N SER A 146 -16.63 12.80 -26.21
CA SER A 146 -16.80 13.95 -27.10
C SER A 146 -16.17 15.23 -26.52
N ASN A 147 -15.40 15.11 -25.44
CA ASN A 147 -14.80 16.19 -24.66
C ASN A 147 -15.81 17.23 -24.16
N LYS A 148 -17.04 16.81 -23.86
CA LYS A 148 -18.06 17.69 -23.25
C LYS A 148 -18.07 17.46 -21.74
N ASP A 149 -18.08 18.55 -20.98
CA ASP A 149 -18.26 18.46 -19.52
C ASP A 149 -19.69 18.02 -19.18
N ILE A 150 -19.82 16.80 -18.67
CA ILE A 150 -21.07 16.23 -18.21
C ILE A 150 -21.35 16.61 -16.75
N LEU A 151 -20.35 17.00 -15.96
CA LEU A 151 -20.56 17.48 -14.59
C LEU A 151 -21.25 18.84 -14.60
N GLU A 152 -20.82 19.77 -15.45
CA GLU A 152 -21.51 21.06 -15.63
C GLU A 152 -23.00 20.86 -15.97
N LYS A 153 -23.32 19.92 -16.88
CA LYS A 153 -24.71 19.60 -17.24
C LYS A 153 -25.51 19.04 -16.06
N ALA A 154 -24.92 18.15 -15.28
CA ALA A 154 -25.57 17.60 -14.09
C ALA A 154 -25.86 18.70 -13.05
N LEU A 155 -24.88 19.58 -12.81
CA LEU A 155 -25.03 20.72 -11.89
C LEU A 155 -26.07 21.74 -12.39
N LEU A 156 -26.15 21.99 -13.69
CA LEU A 156 -27.16 22.87 -14.28
C LEU A 156 -28.57 22.28 -14.11
N SER A 157 -28.75 21.00 -14.42
CA SER A 157 -30.01 20.26 -14.20
C SER A 157 -30.47 20.35 -12.73
N TYR A 158 -29.56 20.13 -11.79
CA TYR A 158 -29.84 20.29 -10.36
C TYR A 158 -30.28 21.72 -9.99
N LYS A 159 -29.63 22.74 -10.55
CA LYS A 159 -29.94 24.15 -10.29
C LYS A 159 -31.33 24.52 -10.80
N GLU A 160 -31.70 24.04 -11.98
CA GLU A 160 -33.00 24.27 -12.62
C GLU A 160 -34.15 23.46 -11.99
N SER A 161 -33.84 22.37 -11.30
CA SER A 161 -34.87 21.55 -10.65
C SER A 161 -35.62 22.30 -9.56
N ALA A 162 -36.96 22.24 -9.61
CA ALA A 162 -37.86 22.81 -8.61
C ALA A 162 -37.80 22.05 -7.28
N ASN A 163 -37.56 20.74 -7.31
CA ASN A 163 -37.38 19.91 -6.12
C ASN A 163 -35.92 19.51 -6.00
N LYS A 164 -35.21 20.08 -5.01
CA LYS A 164 -33.76 19.84 -4.83
C LYS A 164 -33.40 18.41 -4.49
N GLN A 165 -34.26 17.66 -3.81
CA GLN A 165 -34.01 16.25 -3.55
C GLN A 165 -34.10 15.43 -4.84
N GLN A 166 -35.18 15.62 -5.62
CA GLN A 166 -35.32 14.94 -6.91
C GLN A 166 -34.23 15.36 -7.91
N GLY A 167 -33.90 16.65 -7.95
CA GLY A 167 -32.83 17.15 -8.82
C GLY A 167 -31.46 16.56 -8.51
N LEU A 168 -31.17 16.22 -7.25
CA LEU A 168 -29.95 15.51 -6.88
C LEU A 168 -29.97 14.09 -7.44
N GLU A 169 -31.06 13.35 -7.24
CA GLU A 169 -31.21 11.99 -7.77
C GLU A 169 -31.13 11.94 -9.31
N ASP A 170 -31.76 12.91 -9.99
CA ASP A 170 -31.74 13.01 -11.45
C ASP A 170 -30.32 13.29 -11.96
N ALA A 171 -29.59 14.20 -11.31
CA ALA A 171 -28.21 14.52 -11.65
C ALA A 171 -27.26 13.33 -11.41
N LEU A 172 -27.46 12.58 -10.33
CA LEU A 172 -26.70 11.36 -10.05
C LEU A 172 -26.97 10.27 -11.06
N SER A 173 -28.24 9.96 -11.32
CA SER A 173 -28.66 8.97 -12.31
C SER A 173 -28.08 9.30 -13.70
N PHE A 174 -28.07 10.58 -14.07
CA PHE A 174 -27.42 11.03 -15.29
C PHE A 174 -25.91 10.75 -15.32
N LEU A 175 -25.17 11.10 -14.26
CA LEU A 175 -23.72 10.85 -14.21
C LEU A 175 -23.40 9.35 -14.21
N GLU A 176 -24.13 8.56 -13.42
CA GLU A 176 -23.98 7.10 -13.34
C GLU A 176 -24.20 6.45 -14.72
N ASP A 177 -25.28 6.81 -15.42
CA ASP A 177 -25.56 6.33 -16.79
C ASP A 177 -24.40 6.65 -17.74
N LYS A 178 -23.90 7.89 -17.71
CA LYS A 178 -22.81 8.31 -18.61
C LYS A 178 -21.50 7.58 -18.32
N ILE A 179 -21.11 7.48 -17.06
CA ILE A 179 -19.86 6.81 -16.68
C ILE A 179 -19.94 5.31 -16.96
N LYS A 180 -21.11 4.69 -16.76
CA LYS A 180 -21.32 3.26 -17.02
C LYS A 180 -21.31 2.94 -18.51
N ASN A 181 -21.95 3.77 -19.33
CA ASN A 181 -22.22 3.45 -20.74
C ASN A 181 -21.28 4.14 -21.73
N ARG A 182 -20.42 5.06 -21.29
CA ARG A 182 -19.48 5.80 -22.16
C ARG A 182 -18.12 5.94 -21.49
N LYS A 183 -17.09 6.15 -22.29
CA LYS A 183 -15.76 6.52 -21.78
C LYS A 183 -15.83 7.94 -21.23
N CYS A 184 -15.72 8.06 -19.91
CA CYS A 184 -15.66 9.35 -19.22
C CYS A 184 -14.32 9.50 -18.52
N LYS A 185 -13.76 10.70 -18.50
CA LYS A 185 -12.54 11.02 -17.75
C LYS A 185 -12.82 12.14 -16.76
N PHE A 186 -12.28 12.01 -15.57
CA PHE A 186 -12.19 13.14 -14.64
C PHE A 186 -11.01 14.01 -15.05
N VAL A 187 -11.22 15.32 -15.01
CA VAL A 187 -10.27 16.30 -15.51
C VAL A 187 -9.89 17.25 -14.38
N SER A 188 -8.59 17.31 -14.12
CA SER A 188 -8.00 18.18 -13.12
C SER A 188 -8.29 19.64 -13.45
N PRO A 189 -8.54 20.49 -12.45
CA PRO A 189 -8.90 21.87 -12.72
C PRO A 189 -7.72 22.66 -13.30
N ASN A 190 -7.99 23.57 -14.23
CA ASN A 190 -6.96 24.43 -14.81
C ASN A 190 -6.50 25.49 -13.79
N MET A 191 -5.34 25.26 -13.17
CA MET A 191 -4.79 26.08 -12.10
C MET A 191 -3.29 26.25 -12.27
N THR A 192 -2.76 27.40 -11.82
CA THR A 192 -1.32 27.58 -11.67
C THR A 192 -0.78 26.77 -10.50
N HIS A 193 0.50 26.44 -10.53
CA HIS A 193 1.17 25.72 -9.43
C HIS A 193 1.03 26.45 -8.08
N GLN A 194 1.06 27.79 -8.05
CA GLN A 194 0.87 28.58 -6.83
C GLN A 194 -0.55 28.45 -6.28
N THR A 195 -1.54 28.35 -7.16
CA THR A 195 -2.94 28.19 -6.76
C THR A 195 -3.17 26.81 -6.15
N ILE A 196 -2.59 25.78 -6.78
CA ILE A 196 -2.61 24.41 -6.27
C ILE A 196 -1.93 24.35 -4.90
N GLU A 197 -0.72 24.92 -4.78
CA GLU A 197 0.02 24.96 -3.51
C GLU A 197 -0.80 25.63 -2.40
N LYS A 198 -1.43 26.77 -2.69
CA LYS A 198 -2.28 27.50 -1.75
C LYS A 198 -3.45 26.64 -1.29
N LYS A 199 -4.14 25.93 -2.19
CA LYS A 199 -5.27 25.05 -1.85
C LYS A 199 -4.83 23.85 -1.02
N ILE A 200 -3.73 23.19 -1.38
CA ILE A 200 -3.16 22.10 -0.59
C ILE A 200 -2.80 22.59 0.82
N ASN A 201 -2.16 23.75 0.93
CA ASN A 201 -1.82 24.32 2.23
C ASN A 201 -3.07 24.64 3.07
N GLN A 202 -4.15 25.12 2.44
CA GLN A 202 -5.44 25.32 3.12
C GLN A 202 -6.03 23.99 3.63
N TYR A 203 -6.03 22.93 2.82
CA TYR A 203 -6.51 21.61 3.23
C TYR A 203 -5.67 21.03 4.38
N ILE A 204 -4.34 21.16 4.32
CA ILE A 204 -3.44 20.75 5.40
C ILE A 204 -3.71 21.53 6.69
N HIS A 205 -3.95 22.85 6.60
CA HIS A 205 -4.30 23.64 7.78
C HIS A 205 -5.63 23.23 8.40
N GLN A 206 -6.64 22.92 7.58
CA GLN A 206 -7.93 22.41 8.06
C GLN A 206 -7.74 21.06 8.76
N TYR A 207 -7.01 20.14 8.13
CA TYR A 207 -6.64 18.84 8.68
C TYR A 207 -5.95 18.95 10.05
N GLU A 208 -4.88 19.74 10.16
CA GLU A 208 -4.14 19.93 11.41
C GLU A 208 -4.99 20.62 12.50
N SER A 209 -5.92 21.50 12.10
CA SER A 209 -6.85 22.17 13.02
C SER A 209 -7.90 21.21 13.57
N LYS A 210 -8.47 20.35 12.72
CA LYS A 210 -9.41 19.30 13.12
C LYS A 210 -8.72 18.28 14.03
N LEU A 211 -7.61 17.68 13.60
CA LEU A 211 -6.90 16.64 14.35
C LEU A 211 -6.55 17.02 15.78
N LYS A 212 -6.14 18.27 16.04
CA LYS A 212 -5.79 18.74 17.39
C LYS A 212 -6.93 18.65 18.40
N LYS A 213 -8.18 18.63 17.93
CA LYS A 213 -9.39 18.63 18.76
C LYS A 213 -9.94 17.23 18.98
N LEU A 214 -9.47 16.23 18.23
CA LEU A 214 -10.02 14.89 18.22
C LEU A 214 -9.27 13.99 19.19
N SER A 215 -10.01 13.30 20.05
CA SER A 215 -9.50 12.18 20.85
C SER A 215 -9.81 10.84 20.20
N ASP A 216 -10.94 10.74 19.50
CA ASP A 216 -11.43 9.50 18.90
C ASP A 216 -10.59 9.07 17.68
N ASN A 217 -10.43 7.75 17.51
CA ASN A 217 -9.61 7.20 16.43
C ASN A 217 -10.37 7.11 15.10
N GLU A 218 -11.67 6.87 15.11
CA GLU A 218 -12.49 6.85 13.90
C GLU A 218 -12.55 8.25 13.29
N GLU A 219 -12.82 9.28 14.09
CA GLU A 219 -12.83 10.68 13.65
C GLU A 219 -11.47 11.14 13.09
N LYS A 220 -10.36 10.67 13.68
CA LYS A 220 -9.01 10.97 13.15
C LYS A 220 -8.80 10.33 11.78
N LEU A 221 -9.23 9.08 11.61
CA LEU A 221 -9.12 8.37 10.35
C LEU A 221 -9.93 9.08 9.26
N GLU A 222 -11.16 9.49 9.57
CA GLU A 222 -12.00 10.27 8.66
C GLU A 222 -11.33 11.57 8.20
N VAL A 223 -10.71 12.30 9.12
CA VAL A 223 -10.00 13.55 8.81
C VAL A 223 -8.75 13.31 7.95
N ILE A 224 -8.07 12.17 8.12
CA ILE A 224 -6.97 11.75 7.24
C ILE A 224 -7.52 11.44 5.83
N ILE A 225 -8.57 10.64 5.72
CA ILE A 225 -9.20 10.28 4.43
C ILE A 225 -9.65 11.53 3.68
N GLU A 226 -10.34 12.45 4.35
CA GLU A 226 -10.82 13.70 3.77
C GLU A 226 -9.66 14.53 3.19
N LEU A 227 -8.53 14.62 3.90
CA LEU A 227 -7.35 15.32 3.40
C LEU A 227 -6.82 14.68 2.11
N ILE A 228 -6.59 13.36 2.12
CA ILE A 228 -5.99 12.65 0.98
C ILE A 228 -6.92 12.75 -0.24
N GLN A 229 -8.22 12.48 -0.06
CA GLN A 229 -9.21 12.56 -1.13
C GLN A 229 -9.28 13.96 -1.76
N LYS A 230 -9.27 15.02 -0.94
CA LYS A 230 -9.27 16.41 -1.46
C LYS A 230 -8.04 16.74 -2.30
N ILE A 231 -6.87 16.27 -1.88
CA ILE A 231 -5.63 16.51 -2.63
C ILE A 231 -5.58 15.64 -3.90
N GLU A 232 -5.99 14.37 -3.84
CA GLU A 232 -6.02 13.48 -5.01
C GLU A 232 -6.94 14.03 -6.11
N ARG A 233 -8.15 14.52 -5.74
CA ARG A 233 -9.08 15.19 -6.68
C ARG A 233 -8.50 16.45 -7.32
N LEU A 234 -7.67 17.23 -6.61
CA LEU A 234 -6.96 18.37 -7.24
C LEU A 234 -5.98 17.92 -8.32
N HIS A 235 -5.54 16.66 -8.23
CA HIS A 235 -4.61 15.99 -9.12
C HIS A 235 -3.38 16.87 -9.40
N PRO A 236 -2.61 17.23 -8.36
CA PRO A 236 -1.65 18.34 -8.42
C PRO A 236 -0.41 18.10 -9.29
N PHE A 237 -0.18 16.86 -9.74
CA PHE A 237 0.91 16.48 -10.62
C PHE A 237 0.40 16.05 -11.99
N ILE A 238 1.26 16.10 -13.01
CA ILE A 238 0.96 15.55 -14.34
C ILE A 238 0.76 14.04 -14.25
N ASP A 239 1.60 13.38 -13.46
CA ASP A 239 1.63 11.94 -13.24
C ASP A 239 2.04 11.63 -11.79
N GLY A 240 1.82 10.40 -11.32
CA GLY A 240 2.26 9.93 -10.01
C GLY A 240 1.49 10.46 -8.80
N ASN A 241 0.28 11.00 -9.01
CA ASN A 241 -0.60 11.49 -7.94
C ASN A 241 -0.91 10.38 -6.92
N CYS A 242 -1.53 9.28 -7.37
CA CYS A 242 -1.86 8.13 -6.52
C CYS A 242 -0.64 7.54 -5.77
N ARG A 243 0.52 7.40 -6.42
CA ARG A 243 1.78 6.94 -5.78
C ARG A 243 2.18 7.84 -4.61
N THR A 244 2.08 9.15 -4.84
CA THR A 244 2.50 10.16 -3.86
C THR A 244 1.48 10.31 -2.76
N LEU A 245 0.22 10.49 -3.10
CA LEU A 245 -0.82 10.92 -2.16
C LEU A 245 -1.43 9.72 -1.45
N VAL A 246 -1.80 8.68 -2.18
CA VAL A 246 -2.50 7.50 -1.63
C VAL A 246 -1.53 6.46 -1.10
N MET A 247 -0.41 6.18 -1.78
CA MET A 247 0.52 5.14 -1.27
C MET A 247 1.52 5.68 -0.24
N LEU A 248 1.98 6.92 -0.39
CA LEU A 248 2.99 7.52 0.51
C LEU A 248 2.38 8.44 1.57
N VAL A 249 1.70 9.53 1.18
CA VAL A 249 1.22 10.54 2.14
C VAL A 249 0.13 9.97 3.07
N LEU A 250 -0.81 9.18 2.57
CA LEU A 250 -1.79 8.47 3.41
C LEU A 250 -1.08 7.60 4.46
N ASN A 251 -0.19 6.70 4.03
CA ASN A 251 0.52 5.81 4.95
C ASN A 251 1.37 6.58 5.97
N ARG A 252 1.99 7.69 5.54
CA ARG A 252 2.70 8.61 6.43
C ARG A 252 1.78 9.16 7.52
N GLU A 253 0.62 9.70 7.14
CA GLU A 253 -0.31 10.29 8.10
C GLU A 253 -0.97 9.24 9.00
N LEU A 254 -1.25 8.04 8.48
CA LEU A 254 -1.70 6.91 9.29
C LEU A 254 -0.66 6.59 10.39
N ILE A 255 0.60 6.35 10.01
CA ILE A 255 1.68 6.02 10.95
C ILE A 255 1.91 7.16 11.95
N ARG A 256 1.96 8.41 11.47
CA ARG A 256 2.16 9.61 12.30
C ARG A 256 1.08 9.75 13.38
N ASN A 257 -0.14 9.30 13.10
CA ASN A 257 -1.26 9.34 14.03
C ASN A 257 -1.48 8.02 14.80
N GLY A 258 -0.55 7.07 14.71
CA GLY A 258 -0.56 5.83 15.49
C GLY A 258 -1.34 4.68 14.88
N PHE A 259 -1.78 4.80 13.63
CA PHE A 259 -2.41 3.72 12.87
C PHE A 259 -1.37 2.82 12.19
N MET A 260 -1.82 1.63 11.79
CA MET A 260 -1.03 0.79 10.89
C MET A 260 -0.98 1.41 9.49
N PRO A 261 0.11 1.22 8.72
CA PRO A 261 0.06 1.46 7.29
C PRO A 261 -0.91 0.46 6.65
N THR A 262 -1.46 0.83 5.51
CA THR A 262 -2.49 0.08 4.80
C THR A 262 -2.02 -0.32 3.41
N MET A 263 -2.29 -1.58 3.03
CA MET A 263 -2.14 -2.04 1.65
C MET A 263 -3.48 -1.92 0.95
N GLN A 264 -3.55 -1.03 -0.04
CA GLN A 264 -4.80 -0.74 -0.72
C GLN A 264 -5.16 -1.85 -1.72
N TRP A 265 -6.44 -2.27 -1.74
CA TRP A 265 -6.94 -3.16 -2.79
C TRP A 265 -6.70 -2.50 -4.15
N ASN A 266 -7.34 -1.36 -4.38
CA ASN A 266 -7.15 -0.51 -5.55
C ASN A 266 -7.02 0.95 -5.08
N PRO A 267 -5.81 1.55 -5.10
CA PRO A 267 -5.59 2.88 -4.56
C PRO A 267 -6.22 3.98 -5.43
N ASN A 268 -6.60 3.69 -6.69
CA ASN A 268 -7.29 4.64 -7.58
C ASN A 268 -8.74 4.92 -7.18
N ARG A 269 -9.22 4.39 -6.05
CA ARG A 269 -10.59 4.61 -5.53
C ARG A 269 -10.73 5.91 -4.74
N PHE A 270 -9.62 6.54 -4.33
CA PHE A 270 -9.65 7.72 -3.46
C PHE A 270 -10.40 8.92 -4.05
N ASP A 271 -10.55 9.00 -5.38
CA ASP A 271 -11.27 10.08 -6.04
C ASP A 271 -12.80 9.99 -5.85
N PHE A 272 -13.39 8.81 -6.06
CA PHE A 272 -14.85 8.64 -6.23
C PHE A 272 -15.44 7.49 -5.41
N PHE A 273 -14.75 7.02 -4.38
CA PHE A 273 -15.36 6.24 -3.30
C PHE A 273 -15.77 7.18 -2.16
N SER A 274 -16.83 6.82 -1.44
CA SER A 274 -17.25 7.58 -0.27
C SER A 274 -16.22 7.44 0.85
N ARG A 275 -16.21 8.39 1.78
CA ARG A 275 -15.33 8.32 2.95
C ARG A 275 -15.48 7.02 3.73
N GLU A 276 -16.71 6.56 3.92
CA GLU A 276 -17.03 5.28 4.59
C GLU A 276 -16.40 4.08 3.86
N GLN A 277 -16.52 4.06 2.53
CA GLN A 277 -15.94 2.99 1.71
C GLN A 277 -14.41 3.03 1.77
N LEU A 278 -13.81 4.22 1.72
CA LEU A 278 -12.35 4.39 1.85
C LEU A 278 -11.86 3.98 3.23
N ARG A 279 -12.61 4.27 4.29
CA ARG A 279 -12.31 3.77 5.64
C ARG A 279 -12.31 2.25 5.67
N THR A 280 -13.34 1.63 5.10
CA THR A 280 -13.43 0.17 4.99
C THR A 280 -12.25 -0.41 4.20
N GLU A 281 -11.85 0.21 3.09
CA GLU A 281 -10.67 -0.17 2.31
C GLU A 281 -9.38 -0.09 3.13
N ILE A 282 -9.20 0.98 3.91
CA ILE A 282 -8.03 1.13 4.79
C ILE A 282 -7.97 0.01 5.83
N ILE A 283 -9.11 -0.29 6.49
CA ILE A 283 -9.22 -1.35 7.50
C ILE A 283 -8.95 -2.72 6.88
N ASN A 284 -9.53 -3.00 5.70
CA ASN A 284 -9.23 -4.23 4.95
C ASN A 284 -7.74 -4.33 4.61
N GLY A 285 -7.12 -3.21 4.24
CA GLY A 285 -5.68 -3.14 3.99
C GLY A 285 -4.82 -3.42 5.23
N TRP A 286 -5.31 -3.13 6.44
CA TRP A 286 -4.64 -3.56 7.68
C TRP A 286 -4.73 -5.07 7.86
N GLU A 287 -5.86 -5.68 7.54
CA GLU A 287 -6.01 -7.15 7.59
C GLU A 287 -5.12 -7.84 6.55
N TYR A 288 -5.00 -7.29 5.34
CA TYR A 288 -4.01 -7.77 4.37
C TYR A 288 -2.60 -7.67 4.95
N SER A 289 -2.27 -6.56 5.61
CA SER A 289 -0.94 -6.34 6.20
C SER A 289 -0.64 -7.36 7.30
N LYS A 290 -1.61 -7.67 8.15
CA LYS A 290 -1.50 -8.70 9.20
C LYS A 290 -1.30 -10.09 8.60
N LYS A 291 -2.05 -10.45 7.55
CA LYS A 291 -1.91 -11.72 6.84
C LYS A 291 -0.48 -11.93 6.35
N TYR A 292 0.14 -10.93 5.73
CA TYR A 292 1.53 -11.07 5.31
C TYR A 292 2.50 -11.04 6.48
N GLN A 293 2.27 -10.23 7.51
CA GLN A 293 3.13 -10.26 8.70
C GLN A 293 3.12 -11.63 9.38
N SER A 294 2.01 -12.37 9.38
CA SER A 294 1.95 -13.74 9.90
C SER A 294 2.58 -14.77 8.95
N GLU A 295 2.35 -14.67 7.64
CA GLU A 295 3.02 -15.51 6.63
C GLU A 295 4.55 -15.31 6.65
N ILE A 296 5.02 -14.08 6.80
CA ILE A 296 6.43 -13.73 6.88
C ILE A 296 7.01 -14.06 8.26
N ALA A 297 6.28 -13.88 9.37
CA ALA A 297 6.72 -14.34 10.69
C ALA A 297 6.95 -15.86 10.69
N ASN A 298 6.06 -16.61 10.03
CA ASN A 298 6.28 -18.04 9.77
C ASN A 298 7.58 -18.26 8.97
N LEU A 299 7.81 -17.52 7.88
CA LEU A 299 9.03 -17.64 7.07
C LEU A 299 10.32 -17.21 7.79
N ASN A 300 10.25 -16.25 8.72
CA ASN A 300 11.41 -15.74 9.47
C ASN A 300 11.96 -16.74 10.46
N SER A 301 11.08 -17.52 11.13
CA SER A 301 11.54 -18.66 11.93
C SER A 301 12.46 -19.55 11.09
N TYR A 302 12.14 -19.71 9.80
CA TYR A 302 12.93 -20.51 8.86
C TYR A 302 14.11 -19.76 8.18
N LYS A 303 14.19 -18.42 8.23
CA LYS A 303 15.18 -17.62 7.48
C LYS A 303 16.63 -18.00 7.81
N VAL A 304 16.94 -18.15 9.08
CA VAL A 304 18.29 -18.54 9.53
C VAL A 304 18.63 -19.96 9.04
N LEU A 305 17.64 -20.84 8.95
CA LEU A 305 17.82 -22.18 8.41
C LEU A 305 18.00 -22.17 6.88
N TYR A 306 17.29 -21.31 6.16
CA TYR A 306 17.50 -21.08 4.71
C TYR A 306 18.92 -20.62 4.41
N GLU A 307 19.37 -19.56 5.07
CA GLU A 307 20.73 -19.03 4.91
C GLU A 307 21.80 -20.07 5.25
N TYR A 308 21.52 -20.94 6.21
CA TYR A 308 22.41 -22.05 6.56
C TYR A 308 22.46 -23.14 5.49
N VAL A 309 21.31 -23.52 4.91
CA VAL A 309 21.22 -24.49 3.81
C VAL A 309 21.98 -23.98 2.57
N ASP A 310 21.81 -22.72 2.21
CA ASP A 310 22.53 -22.10 1.09
C ASP A 310 24.03 -22.08 1.32
N LYS A 311 24.48 -21.74 2.54
CA LYS A 311 25.89 -21.83 2.91
C LYS A 311 26.42 -23.26 2.78
N LEU A 312 25.64 -24.27 3.15
CA LEU A 312 26.05 -25.67 2.98
C LEU A 312 26.19 -26.06 1.50
N TYR A 313 25.29 -25.62 0.62
CA TYR A 313 25.42 -25.85 -0.82
C TYR A 313 26.69 -25.17 -1.38
N GLN A 314 26.92 -23.91 -1.05
CA GLN A 314 28.13 -23.18 -1.46
C GLN A 314 29.43 -23.84 -0.96
N LEU A 315 29.42 -24.36 0.27
CA LEU A 315 30.56 -25.07 0.86
C LEU A 315 30.76 -26.44 0.23
N SER A 316 29.68 -27.17 -0.07
CA SER A 316 29.74 -28.43 -0.80
C SER A 316 30.45 -28.25 -2.14
N ASP A 317 30.09 -27.20 -2.89
CA ASP A 317 30.68 -26.95 -4.21
C ASP A 317 32.16 -26.59 -4.15
N LYS A 318 32.60 -25.96 -3.05
CA LYS A 318 34.00 -25.58 -2.81
C LYS A 318 34.84 -26.67 -2.14
N SER A 319 34.22 -27.73 -1.61
CA SER A 319 34.91 -28.77 -0.83
C SER A 319 35.46 -29.88 -1.72
N LEU A 320 36.74 -30.23 -1.56
CA LEU A 320 37.36 -31.36 -2.26
C LEU A 320 37.19 -32.69 -1.53
N PHE A 321 37.01 -32.67 -0.21
CA PHE A 321 37.05 -33.87 0.64
C PHE A 321 35.68 -34.26 1.21
N HIS A 322 34.75 -33.31 1.37
CA HIS A 322 33.47 -33.53 2.04
C HIS A 322 32.26 -33.10 1.19
N LYS A 323 32.43 -32.98 -0.13
CA LYS A 323 31.39 -32.52 -1.05
C LYS A 323 30.08 -33.31 -0.90
N GLN A 324 30.16 -34.63 -0.99
CA GLN A 324 28.97 -35.49 -0.99
C GLN A 324 28.24 -35.51 0.35
N GLU A 325 28.97 -35.46 1.45
CA GLU A 325 28.41 -35.40 2.81
C GLU A 325 27.71 -34.05 3.05
N THR A 326 28.38 -32.95 2.66
CA THR A 326 27.85 -31.57 2.81
C THR A 326 26.62 -31.35 1.92
N ALA A 327 26.64 -31.81 0.67
CA ALA A 327 25.49 -31.76 -0.24
C ALA A 327 24.29 -32.58 0.26
N THR A 328 24.55 -33.75 0.84
CA THR A 328 23.48 -34.61 1.41
C THR A 328 22.87 -33.96 2.64
N LYS A 329 23.69 -33.31 3.47
CA LYS A 329 23.21 -32.54 4.62
C LYS A 329 22.36 -31.33 4.18
N ALA A 330 22.79 -30.59 3.16
CA ALA A 330 22.03 -29.47 2.59
C ALA A 330 20.66 -29.96 2.06
N ARG A 331 20.64 -31.02 1.23
CA ARG A 331 19.40 -31.60 0.69
C ARG A 331 18.44 -32.10 1.77
N ASN A 332 18.94 -32.71 2.83
CA ASN A 332 18.10 -33.21 3.91
C ASN A 332 17.45 -32.06 4.71
N LEU A 333 18.18 -30.96 4.94
CA LEU A 333 17.65 -29.77 5.60
C LEU A 333 16.69 -29.00 4.68
N ASP A 334 16.98 -28.94 3.39
CA ASP A 334 16.11 -28.33 2.38
C ASP A 334 14.77 -29.08 2.25
N LYS A 335 14.83 -30.42 2.26
CA LYS A 335 13.63 -31.26 2.32
C LYS A 335 12.83 -31.04 3.61
N LEU A 336 13.51 -30.95 4.76
CA LEU A 336 12.86 -30.64 6.03
C LEU A 336 12.16 -29.28 5.99
N LEU A 337 12.81 -28.26 5.42
CA LEU A 337 12.24 -26.93 5.22
C LEU A 337 10.99 -26.96 4.31
N GLY A 338 11.03 -27.73 3.23
CA GLY A 338 9.87 -27.92 2.34
C GLY A 338 8.66 -28.51 3.06
N GLU A 339 8.87 -29.50 3.93
CA GLU A 339 7.80 -30.13 4.71
C GLU A 339 7.33 -29.26 5.90
N LEU A 340 8.20 -28.42 6.46
CA LEU A 340 7.84 -27.48 7.54
C LEU A 340 6.92 -26.36 7.06
N LYS A 341 7.11 -25.88 5.83
CA LYS A 341 6.27 -24.83 5.22
C LYS A 341 4.80 -25.18 5.10
N THR A 342 4.45 -26.47 5.11
CA THR A 342 3.07 -26.94 4.95
C THR A 342 2.39 -27.29 6.27
N LYS A 343 3.07 -27.09 7.41
CA LYS A 343 2.61 -27.50 8.74
C LYS A 343 2.21 -26.29 9.57
N SER A 344 1.21 -26.44 10.44
CA SER A 344 0.90 -25.44 11.47
C SER A 344 2.07 -25.30 12.45
N PRO A 345 2.17 -24.21 13.25
CA PRO A 345 3.28 -24.04 14.20
C PRO A 345 3.47 -25.21 15.16
N LYS A 346 2.38 -25.77 15.69
CA LYS A 346 2.43 -26.94 16.58
C LYS A 346 2.93 -28.20 15.85
N GLU A 347 2.38 -28.50 14.68
CA GLU A 347 2.81 -29.64 13.85
C GLU A 347 4.26 -29.47 13.37
N GLY A 348 4.71 -28.24 13.13
CA GLY A 348 6.09 -27.91 12.77
C GLY A 348 7.05 -28.19 13.92
N SER A 349 6.71 -27.78 15.14
CA SER A 349 7.48 -28.10 16.36
C SER A 349 7.60 -29.61 16.57
N ASP A 350 6.47 -30.32 16.53
CA ASP A 350 6.43 -31.78 16.69
C ASP A 350 7.26 -32.47 15.61
N PHE A 351 7.16 -32.00 14.35
CA PHE A 351 7.93 -32.53 13.22
C PHE A 351 9.44 -32.26 13.34
N ILE A 352 9.87 -31.10 13.83
CA ILE A 352 11.28 -30.83 14.14
C ILE A 352 11.78 -31.81 15.21
N GLN A 353 10.97 -32.05 16.25
CA GLN A 353 11.31 -32.94 17.35
C GLN A 353 11.42 -34.41 16.91
N GLU A 354 10.51 -34.88 16.06
CA GLU A 354 10.55 -36.24 15.48
C GLU A 354 11.78 -36.46 14.58
N ASN A 355 12.20 -35.43 13.86
CA ASN A 355 13.37 -35.51 12.97
C ASN A 355 14.68 -35.12 13.67
N TRP A 356 14.63 -34.69 14.92
CA TRP A 356 15.77 -34.19 15.69
C TRP A 356 16.96 -35.14 15.70
N THR A 357 16.69 -36.42 15.93
CA THR A 357 17.70 -37.49 16.02
C THR A 357 18.43 -37.72 14.71
N LYS A 358 17.79 -37.46 13.55
CA LYS A 358 18.39 -37.59 12.22
C LYS A 358 19.45 -36.52 11.95
N PHE A 359 19.34 -35.35 12.58
CA PHE A 359 20.29 -34.23 12.41
C PHE A 359 21.36 -34.16 13.50
N LYS A 360 21.11 -34.80 14.66
CA LYS A 360 22.01 -34.83 15.84
C LYS A 360 23.33 -35.57 15.61
N SER A 361 23.39 -36.50 14.66
CA SER A 361 24.56 -37.38 14.45
C SER A 361 25.75 -36.69 13.76
N SER A 362 25.56 -35.53 13.14
CA SER A 362 26.62 -34.79 12.44
C SER A 362 27.43 -33.91 13.40
N ARG A 363 28.20 -34.55 14.30
CA ARG A 363 29.10 -33.87 15.26
C ARG A 363 30.04 -32.90 14.52
N GLY A 364 29.84 -31.59 14.73
CA GLY A 364 30.83 -30.49 14.87
C GLY A 364 31.98 -30.28 13.88
N VAL A 365 32.28 -31.21 12.98
CA VAL A 365 33.44 -31.17 12.07
C VAL A 365 33.23 -30.12 10.99
N ILE A 366 32.05 -30.07 10.37
CA ILE A 366 31.69 -29.06 9.37
C ILE A 366 31.66 -27.65 10.00
N THR A 367 31.11 -27.50 11.21
CA THR A 367 31.01 -26.20 11.91
C THR A 367 32.39 -25.62 12.23
N ARG A 368 33.34 -26.46 12.67
CA ARG A 368 34.73 -26.04 12.93
C ARG A 368 35.56 -25.82 11.66
N ILE A 369 35.44 -26.70 10.66
CA ILE A 369 36.23 -26.61 9.42
C ILE A 369 35.83 -25.37 8.60
N PHE A 370 34.54 -24.99 8.62
CA PHE A 370 34.01 -23.92 7.77
C PHE A 370 33.61 -22.64 8.53
N ARG A 371 34.00 -22.52 9.81
CA ARG A 371 33.73 -21.34 10.67
C ARG A 371 32.25 -20.92 10.70
N LEU A 372 31.33 -21.88 10.71
CA LEU A 372 29.92 -21.58 10.89
C LEU A 372 29.67 -21.24 12.37
N GLU A 373 28.96 -20.15 12.65
CA GLU A 373 28.77 -19.63 14.02
C GLU A 373 27.87 -20.52 14.89
N THR A 374 27.14 -21.47 14.29
CA THR A 374 26.17 -22.32 14.99
C THR A 374 26.10 -23.73 14.40
N THR A 375 25.76 -24.71 15.24
CA THR A 375 25.56 -26.10 14.82
C THR A 375 24.16 -26.29 14.25
N THR A 376 23.97 -27.31 13.41
CA THR A 376 22.63 -27.71 12.94
C THR A 376 21.68 -27.99 14.10
N GLU A 377 22.19 -28.54 15.21
CA GLU A 377 21.40 -28.74 16.43
C GLU A 377 20.99 -27.41 17.08
N GLY A 378 21.91 -26.44 17.19
CA GLY A 378 21.62 -25.11 17.71
C GLY A 378 20.60 -24.35 16.85
N LEU A 379 20.73 -24.45 15.53
CA LEU A 379 19.77 -23.88 14.58
C LEU A 379 18.37 -24.47 14.70
N LEU A 380 18.26 -25.80 14.78
CA LEU A 380 16.95 -26.44 14.93
C LEU A 380 16.33 -26.15 16.31
N LYS A 381 17.13 -25.95 17.35
CA LYS A 381 16.68 -25.55 18.69
C LYS A 381 16.09 -24.14 18.66
N ASN A 382 16.81 -23.21 18.04
CA ASN A 382 16.35 -21.83 17.88
C ASN A 382 15.09 -21.78 17.02
N LEU A 383 15.08 -22.49 15.88
CA LEU A 383 13.90 -22.61 15.02
C LEU A 383 12.70 -23.19 15.77
N MET A 384 12.88 -24.23 16.58
CA MET A 384 11.80 -24.84 17.35
C MET A 384 11.21 -23.84 18.36
N ASN A 385 12.05 -23.09 19.06
CA ASN A 385 11.61 -22.02 19.96
C ASN A 385 10.88 -20.92 19.17
N ASP A 386 11.44 -20.48 18.04
CA ASP A 386 10.87 -19.43 17.20
C ASP A 386 9.51 -19.86 16.61
N VAL A 387 9.34 -21.14 16.26
CA VAL A 387 8.08 -21.72 15.77
C VAL A 387 7.04 -21.83 16.89
N GLN A 388 7.44 -22.15 18.12
CA GLN A 388 6.55 -22.22 19.28
C GLN A 388 6.07 -20.83 19.73
N GLU A 389 6.91 -19.81 19.55
CA GLU A 389 6.58 -18.41 19.84
C GLU A 389 5.78 -17.74 18.71
N VAL A 390 5.57 -18.40 17.56
CA VAL A 390 4.66 -17.89 16.53
C VAL A 390 3.25 -17.82 17.13
N PRO A 391 2.64 -16.63 17.22
CA PRO A 391 1.31 -16.49 17.77
C PRO A 391 0.32 -17.32 16.95
N VAL A 392 -0.33 -18.29 17.60
CA VAL A 392 -1.42 -19.06 17.00
C VAL A 392 -2.60 -18.10 16.81
N THR A 393 -2.68 -17.45 15.65
CA THR A 393 -3.85 -16.67 15.29
C THR A 393 -5.01 -17.64 15.09
N LYS A 394 -5.80 -17.89 16.14
CA LYS A 394 -7.20 -18.24 15.91
C LYS A 394 -7.84 -17.04 15.21
N PRO A 395 -8.64 -17.23 14.15
CA PRO A 395 -9.47 -16.16 13.62
C PRO A 395 -10.55 -15.85 14.68
N SER A 396 -10.19 -15.07 15.70
CA SER A 396 -11.19 -14.46 16.58
C SER A 396 -11.63 -13.18 15.89
N ILE A 397 -12.77 -13.28 15.19
CA ILE A 397 -13.58 -12.13 14.81
C ILE A 397 -14.00 -11.47 16.13
N GLY A 398 -13.30 -10.40 16.49
CA GLY A 398 -13.45 -9.71 17.76
C GLY A 398 -12.77 -8.36 17.71
N LEU A 399 -13.35 -7.44 16.93
CA LEU A 399 -13.10 -6.02 17.07
C LEU A 399 -13.56 -5.59 18.46
N HIS A 400 -12.66 -5.56 19.43
CA HIS A 400 -12.82 -4.67 20.57
C HIS A 400 -12.03 -3.39 20.28
N LEU A 401 -12.71 -2.48 19.60
CA LEU A 401 -12.46 -1.06 19.74
C LEU A 401 -13.03 -0.66 21.11
N GLN A 402 -12.15 -0.40 22.07
CA GLN A 402 -12.45 0.37 23.29
C GLN A 402 -11.62 1.64 23.26
#